data_AF-A0A938LYK8-F1
#
_entry.id   AF-A0A938LYK8-F1
#
_cell.length_a   1.000
_cell.length_b   1.000
_cell.length_c   1.000
_cell.angle_alpha   90.00
_cell.angle_beta   90.00
_cell.angle_gamma   90.00
#
_symmetry.space_group_name_H-M   'P 1'
#
loop_
_entity.id
_entity.type
_entity.pdbx_description
1 polymer ?
#
loop_
_entity_poly.entity_id
_entity_poly.type
_entity_poly.pdbx_seq_one_letter_code
_entity_poly.pdbx_strand_id
1 'polypeptide(L)' 'MSKSRCRTTVDPVIPKDSLNLRAVEKRIVEEALTVCGGNREKAARLLGIGERTLYRKVREYELK' A
#
# COMPACT_ATOMS: atom_id res chain seq x y z
N MET A 1 36.97 -24.96 0.52
CA MET A 1 35.80 -25.74 0.99
C MET A 1 34.59 -24.81 1.05
N SER A 2 33.55 -25.16 0.31
CA SER A 2 32.38 -24.38 -0.07
C SER A 2 31.50 -23.98 1.12
N LYS A 3 31.02 -22.73 1.17
CA LYS A 3 29.81 -22.40 1.94
C LYS A 3 28.67 -22.11 0.96
N SER A 4 27.73 -23.05 0.96
CA SER A 4 26.54 -23.11 0.13
C SER A 4 25.70 -21.85 0.21
N ARG A 5 25.21 -21.49 -0.97
CA ARG A 5 24.35 -20.38 -1.31
C ARG A 5 22.92 -20.72 -0.86
N CYS A 6 22.45 -20.16 0.25
CA CYS A 6 21.02 -20.21 0.58
C CYS A 6 20.33 -19.03 -0.10
N ARG A 7 19.82 -19.25 -1.33
CA ARG A 7 18.84 -18.35 -1.93
C ARG A 7 17.47 -18.76 -1.42
N THR A 8 16.92 -18.02 -0.47
CA THR A 8 15.51 -18.18 -0.12
C THR A 8 14.68 -17.48 -1.20
N THR A 9 14.17 -18.23 -2.18
CA THR A 9 13.07 -17.76 -3.02
C THR A 9 11.81 -17.94 -2.21
N VAL A 10 11.41 -16.92 -1.44
CA VAL A 10 10.08 -16.88 -0.86
C VAL A 10 9.10 -16.66 -2.00
N ASP A 11 8.34 -17.69 -2.35
CA ASP A 11 7.23 -17.54 -3.29
C ASP A 11 6.22 -16.57 -2.67
N PRO A 12 5.78 -15.53 -3.39
CA PRO A 12 4.79 -14.61 -2.85
C PRO A 12 3.46 -15.37 -2.72
N VAL A 13 3.13 -15.77 -1.49
CA VAL A 13 1.79 -16.22 -1.14
C VAL A 13 0.89 -15.00 -1.28
N ILE A 14 0.17 -14.89 -2.40
CA ILE A 14 -0.81 -13.82 -2.64
C ILE A 14 -2.08 -14.24 -1.89
N PRO A 15 -2.42 -13.64 -0.74
CA PRO A 15 -3.67 -13.95 -0.06
C PRO A 15 -4.85 -13.60 -0.97
N LYS A 16 -5.96 -14.32 -0.87
CA LYS A 16 -7.11 -14.19 -1.79
C LYS A 16 -7.66 -12.75 -1.85
N ASP A 17 -7.54 -12.00 -0.76
CA ASP A 17 -7.91 -10.58 -0.68
C ASP A 17 -6.95 -9.65 -1.44
N SER A 18 -5.70 -10.06 -1.70
CA SER A 18 -4.74 -9.31 -2.52
C SER A 18 -5.07 -9.32 -4.02
N LEU A 19 -6.07 -10.09 -4.47
CA LEU A 19 -6.59 -10.01 -5.84
C LEU A 19 -7.73 -8.99 -5.97
N ASN A 20 -8.27 -8.49 -4.86
CA ASN A 20 -9.33 -7.48 -4.89
C ASN A 20 -8.71 -6.08 -5.01
N LEU A 21 -8.98 -5.40 -6.13
CA LEU A 21 -8.50 -4.05 -6.40
C LEU A 21 -8.81 -3.07 -5.25
N ARG A 22 -10.00 -3.16 -4.64
CA ARG A 22 -10.38 -2.28 -3.53
C ARG A 22 -9.54 -2.53 -2.27
N ALA A 23 -9.22 -3.78 -1.98
CA ALA A 23 -8.44 -4.13 -0.79
C ALA A 23 -6.96 -3.72 -0.94
N VAL A 24 -6.38 -3.94 -2.13
CA VAL A 24 -5.04 -3.49 -2.47
C VAL A 24 -4.95 -1.96 -2.40
N GLU A 25 -5.92 -1.27 -3.01
CA GLU A 25 -5.95 0.19 -3.01
C GLU A 25 -6.11 0.77 -1.60
N LYS A 26 -6.95 0.17 -0.75
CA LYS A 26 -7.08 0.55 0.66
C LYS A 26 -5.74 0.46 1.40
N ARG A 27 -5.02 -0.65 1.25
CA ARG A 27 -3.70 -0.85 1.88
C ARG A 27 -2.68 0.18 1.41
N ILE A 28 -2.63 0.45 0.11
CA ILE A 28 -1.72 1.43 -0.47
C ILE A 28 -2.02 2.85 0.07
N VAL A 29 -3.29 3.23 0.18
CA VAL A 29 -3.69 4.53 0.74
C VAL A 29 -3.31 4.64 2.22
N GLU A 30 -3.57 3.59 3.00
CA GLU A 30 -3.21 3.51 4.42
C GLU A 30 -1.70 3.61 4.64
N GLU A 31 -0.92 2.88 3.85
CA GLU A 31 0.54 2.91 3.90
C GLU A 31 1.09 4.27 3.50
N ALA A 32 0.56 4.88 2.43
CA ALA A 32 0.95 6.23 2.01
C ALA A 32 0.67 7.28 3.09
N LEU A 33 -0.48 7.20 3.78
CA LEU A 33 -0.80 8.09 4.90
C LEU A 33 0.14 7.86 6.08
N THR A 34 0.46 6.61 6.39
CA THR A 34 1.37 6.25 7.48
C THR A 34 2.79 6.78 7.22
N VAL A 35 3.31 6.54 6.01
CA VAL A 35 4.63 7.03 5.57
C VAL A 35 4.68 8.56 5.56
N CYS A 36 3.58 9.21 5.19
CA CYS A 36 3.49 10.68 5.17
C CYS A 36 3.10 11.29 6.53
N GLY A 37 2.93 10.49 7.59
CA GLY A 37 2.55 10.97 8.93
C GLY A 37 1.19 11.68 8.97
N GLY A 38 0.23 11.22 8.16
CA GLY A 38 -1.11 11.83 8.04
C GLY A 38 -1.17 13.05 7.12
N ASN A 39 -0.06 13.45 6.48
CA ASN A 39 -0.09 14.52 5.50
C ASN A 39 -0.72 14.04 4.18
N ARG A 40 -1.98 14.45 3.97
CA ARG A 40 -2.80 14.06 2.82
C ARG A 40 -2.26 14.57 1.49
N GLU A 41 -1.67 15.76 1.46
CA GLU A 41 -1.08 16.33 0.24
C GLU A 41 0.14 15.51 -0.21
N LYS A 42 1.03 15.20 0.74
CA LYS A 42 2.20 14.35 0.48
C LYS A 42 1.81 12.94 0.08
N ALA A 43 0.82 12.35 0.75
CA ALA A 43 0.31 11.01 0.41
C ALA A 43 -0.32 10.98 -0.99
N ALA A 44 -1.10 12.00 -1.36
CA ALA A 44 -1.70 12.11 -2.69
C ALA A 44 -0.62 12.23 -3.78
N ARG A 45 0.41 13.06 -3.54
CA ARG A 45 1.56 13.20 -4.44
C ARG A 45 2.36 11.91 -4.58
N LEU A 46 2.56 11.18 -3.48
CA LEU A 46 3.27 9.89 -3.46
C LEU A 46 2.50 8.82 -4.26
N LEU A 47 1.17 8.82 -4.16
CA LEU A 47 0.30 7.93 -4.92
C LEU A 47 0.04 8.38 -6.36
N GLY A 48 0.46 9.60 -6.75
CA GLY A 48 0.21 10.16 -8.08
C GLY A 48 -1.27 10.48 -8.34
N ILE A 49 -2.07 10.69 -7.31
CA ILE A 49 -3.50 11.03 -7.41
C ILE A 49 -3.76 12.44 -6.92
N GLY A 50 -4.88 13.03 -7.34
CA GLY A 50 -5.33 14.31 -6.79
C GLY A 50 -5.74 14.20 -5.32
N GLU A 51 -5.50 15.26 -4.55
CA GLU A 51 -5.88 15.34 -3.12
C GLU A 51 -7.37 15.04 -2.90
N ARG A 52 -8.24 15.56 -3.77
CA ARG A 52 -9.70 15.29 -3.73
C ARG A 52 -10.02 13.80 -3.90
N THR A 53 -9.25 13.08 -4.71
CA THR A 53 -9.41 11.62 -4.92
C THR A 53 -8.96 10.88 -3.67
N LEU A 54 -7.81 11.24 -3.10
CA LEU A 54 -7.34 10.67 -1.84
C LEU A 54 -8.37 10.90 -0.73
N TYR A 55 -8.88 12.13 -0.59
CA TYR A 55 -9.90 12.47 0.41
C TYR A 55 -11.16 11.62 0.29
N ARG A 56 -11.65 11.40 -0.95
CA ARG A 56 -12.82 10.52 -1.19
C ARG A 56 -12.52 9.08 -0.80
N LYS A 57 -11.34 8.55 -1.15
CA LYS A 57 -10.93 7.19 -0.78
C LYS A 57 -10.78 7.01 0.72
N VAL A 58 -10.17 7.97 1.40
CA VAL A 58 -10.04 7.97 2.87
C VAL A 58 -11.42 7.93 3.54
N ARG A 59 -12.40 8.70 3.03
CA ARG A 59 -13.78 8.64 3.51
C ARG A 59 -14.48 7.32 3.18
N GLU A 60 -14.28 6.77 1.98
CA GLU A 60 -14.90 5.51 1.55
C GLU A 60 -14.37 4.30 2.32
N TYR A 61 -13.09 4.31 2.70
CA TYR A 61 -12.45 3.24 3.44
C TYR A 61 -12.46 3.45 4.96
N GLU A 62 -13.08 4.54 5.42
CA GLU A 62 -13.19 4.94 6.84
C GLU A 62 -11.82 4.97 7.56
N LEU A 63 -10.78 5.39 6.84
CA LEU A 63 -9.42 5.52 7.36
C LEU A 63 -9.31 6.83 8.17
N LYS A 64 -8.70 6.77 9.37
CA LYS A 64 -8.56 7.91 10.30
C LYS A 64 -7.16 8.52 10.24
#